data_AF-A0A660XV28-F1
#
_entry.id   AF-A0A660XV28-F1
#
_cell.length_a   1.000
_cell.length_b   1.000
_cell.length_c   1.000
_cell.angle_alpha   90.00
_cell.angle_beta   90.00
_cell.angle_gamma   90.00
#
_symmetry.space_group_name_H-M   'P 1'
#
loop_
_entity.id
_entity.type
_entity.pdbx_description
1 polymer ?
#
loop_
_entity_poly.entity_id
_entity_poly.type
_entity_poly.pdbx_seq_one_letter_code
_entity_poly.pdbx_strand_id
1 'polypeptide(L)'
;MAKSGGSTLRELMAKFIRLYNDRNFAGCAELSFKPKPDLPGSILETMLAQFYRKNGDIVDYRIVKEQILGTYGFLLLDVQYEELGAPKVMGIHAFKLDRWALDLPGFFLFGFNKPLFSHKEQYRCFQKELAESRMRSEADWDKDLPGGFQIRVLPQFELALAALSVSNIQDKGFLVRREKVTAYEREVNDYFQRYSDHPLIVLLNSLPDQGLVTPLLIYLVNFGEPPEMKRRFYFNFDEIWEAYFYNWIDLLRSFAVQSNFMSFFDGHRSFYEDYIADIRSKTDGQDMIAFLEDYFGAKFDGYYLYLSPLATHVVSGPVFLAKNHRRCSLLGGLHNMSKPYLEYISLIEWAHGFVGPICVQFSDEIKARSEVIMSLQEGTFYGSPYIVLEEYIIVTVGLRYVINTYSEEDRKSVLDSEIDFWEEERGFKQLTSFIDLFAEFEERRDIYPTVKDFFPRIFSYLDRLF
;
A
#
# COMPACT_ATOMS: atom_id res chain seq x y z
N MET A 1 36.88 29.80 -40.37
CA MET A 1 35.45 29.58 -40.06
C MET A 1 35.30 28.09 -39.81
N ALA A 2 34.86 27.54 -38.68
CA ALA A 2 34.21 28.04 -37.48
C ALA A 2 34.97 27.55 -36.21
N LYS A 3 34.99 28.36 -35.15
CA LYS A 3 35.52 27.96 -33.83
C LYS A 3 34.39 27.22 -33.08
N SER A 4 34.54 25.93 -32.81
CA SER A 4 33.63 25.18 -31.95
C SER A 4 33.89 25.55 -30.48
N GLY A 5 33.07 26.46 -29.94
CA GLY A 5 33.06 26.78 -28.52
C GLY A 5 32.28 25.71 -27.75
N GLY A 6 32.98 24.69 -27.25
CA GLY A 6 32.45 23.82 -26.20
C GLY A 6 32.80 24.42 -24.85
N SER A 7 31.81 24.83 -24.06
CA SER A 7 32.04 25.29 -22.69
C SER A 7 32.43 24.11 -21.81
N THR A 8 33.48 24.27 -21.00
CA THR A 8 33.88 23.24 -20.03
C THR A 8 32.87 23.16 -18.88
N LEU A 9 32.73 22.00 -18.23
CA LEU A 9 31.82 21.78 -17.08
C LEU A 9 31.99 22.86 -15.99
N ARG A 10 33.23 23.32 -15.80
CA ARG A 10 33.62 24.38 -14.85
C ARG A 10 33.03 25.75 -15.22
N GLU A 11 32.96 26.07 -16.51
CA GLU A 11 32.36 27.31 -17.02
C GLU A 11 30.83 27.29 -16.91
N LEU A 12 30.21 26.12 -17.12
CA LEU A 12 28.78 25.92 -16.92
C LEU A 12 28.39 26.07 -15.44
N MET A 13 29.20 25.53 -14.51
CA MET A 13 29.00 25.73 -13.07
C MET A 13 29.18 27.19 -12.64
N ALA A 14 30.18 27.89 -13.18
CA ALA A 14 30.38 29.31 -12.90
C ALA A 14 29.19 30.17 -13.38
N LYS A 15 28.60 29.82 -14.53
CA LYS A 15 27.40 30.48 -15.07
C LYS A 15 26.16 30.21 -14.22
N PHE A 16 26.00 28.99 -13.70
CA PHE A 16 24.92 28.62 -12.78
C PHE A 16 25.01 29.38 -11.44
N ILE A 17 26.18 29.44 -10.82
CA ILE A 17 26.41 30.19 -9.57
C ILE A 17 26.07 31.67 -9.75
N ARG A 18 26.37 32.24 -10.92
CA ARG A 18 26.00 33.63 -11.26
C ARG A 18 24.49 33.83 -11.35
N LEU A 19 23.79 33.00 -12.12
CA LEU A 19 22.33 33.06 -12.28
C LEU A 19 21.58 32.87 -10.94
N TYR A 20 22.10 31.98 -10.09
CA TYR A 20 21.58 31.74 -8.73
C TYR A 20 21.70 32.99 -7.83
N ASN A 21 22.85 33.67 -7.86
CA ASN A 21 23.07 34.89 -7.08
C ASN A 21 22.22 36.07 -7.59
N ASP A 22 21.95 36.12 -8.90
CA ASP A 22 21.20 37.20 -9.54
C ASP A 22 19.66 36.98 -9.52
N ARG A 23 19.17 35.88 -8.94
CA ARG A 23 17.74 35.46 -8.86
C ARG A 23 16.97 35.47 -10.19
N ASN A 24 17.67 35.40 -11.32
CA ASN A 24 17.06 35.59 -12.63
C ASN A 24 16.77 34.23 -13.29
N PHE A 25 15.62 33.62 -12.94
CA PHE A 25 15.19 32.30 -13.42
C PHE A 25 14.18 32.38 -14.58
N ALA A 26 14.35 33.34 -15.49
CA ALA A 26 13.51 33.41 -16.68
C ALA A 26 13.82 32.21 -17.61
N GLY A 27 12.97 31.17 -17.54
CA GLY A 27 13.05 29.96 -18.36
C GLY A 27 13.20 28.65 -17.60
N CYS A 28 13.36 28.66 -16.27
CA CYS A 28 13.31 27.44 -15.47
C CYS A 28 11.86 27.13 -15.10
N ALA A 29 11.34 25.98 -15.54
CA ALA A 29 10.10 25.46 -15.01
C ALA A 29 10.29 25.18 -13.51
N GLU A 30 9.60 25.94 -12.67
CA GLU A 30 9.59 25.73 -11.22
C GLU A 30 8.70 24.53 -10.91
N LEU A 31 9.25 23.32 -11.04
CA LEU A 31 8.62 22.11 -10.52
C LEU A 31 9.05 21.97 -9.06
N SER A 32 8.16 22.34 -8.14
CA SER A 32 8.33 22.13 -6.71
C SER A 32 8.14 20.65 -6.38
N PHE A 33 9.16 19.84 -6.64
CA PHE A 33 9.22 18.47 -6.15
C PHE A 33 9.80 18.49 -4.74
N LYS A 34 9.11 17.88 -3.76
CA LYS A 34 9.64 17.65 -2.40
C LYS A 34 10.00 16.16 -2.22
N PRO A 35 11.11 15.66 -2.78
CA PRO A 35 11.56 14.32 -2.44
C PRO A 35 12.19 14.33 -1.04
N LYS A 36 11.98 13.24 -0.29
CA LYS A 36 12.58 12.99 1.02
C LYS A 36 14.04 12.54 0.93
N PRO A 37 14.85 12.70 2.01
CA PRO A 37 16.31 12.69 1.95
C PRO A 37 16.98 11.33 1.66
N ASP A 38 16.23 10.22 1.70
CA ASP A 38 16.81 8.87 1.76
C ASP A 38 16.45 7.96 0.59
N LEU A 39 15.98 8.53 -0.53
CA LEU A 39 15.84 7.75 -1.76
C LEU A 39 17.25 7.33 -2.24
N PRO A 40 17.53 6.02 -2.40
CA PRO A 40 18.74 5.55 -3.06
C PRO A 40 18.89 6.27 -4.39
N GLY A 41 20.09 6.78 -4.69
CA GLY A 41 20.35 7.62 -5.87
C GLY A 41 19.82 6.99 -7.17
N SER A 42 19.91 5.67 -7.30
CA SER A 42 19.41 4.89 -8.43
C SER A 42 17.88 4.97 -8.64
N ILE A 43 17.10 5.16 -7.58
CA ILE A 43 15.63 5.22 -7.64
C ILE A 43 15.18 6.62 -8.10
N LEU A 44 15.79 7.68 -7.54
CA LEU A 44 15.53 9.05 -7.99
C LEU A 44 15.97 9.25 -9.44
N GLU A 45 17.11 8.67 -9.83
CA GLU A 45 17.63 8.62 -11.20
C GLU A 45 16.62 7.96 -12.16
N THR A 46 16.02 6.84 -11.76
CA THR A 46 15.03 6.10 -12.58
C THR A 46 13.71 6.86 -12.72
N MET A 47 13.22 7.48 -11.64
CA MET A 47 11.98 8.26 -11.66
C MET A 47 12.08 9.51 -12.55
N LEU A 48 13.20 10.24 -12.46
CA LEU A 48 13.45 11.41 -13.31
C LEU A 48 13.59 11.00 -14.79
N ALA A 49 14.32 9.91 -15.08
CA ALA A 49 14.49 9.40 -16.44
C ALA A 49 13.16 9.07 -17.13
N GLN A 50 12.23 8.44 -16.40
CA GLN A 50 10.94 8.04 -16.93
C GLN A 50 9.98 9.23 -17.12
N PHE A 51 10.00 10.20 -16.20
CA PHE A 51 9.21 11.44 -16.32
C PHE A 51 9.56 12.22 -17.60
N TYR A 52 10.85 12.33 -17.93
CA TYR A 52 11.30 13.04 -19.12
C TYR A 52 11.14 12.24 -20.42
N ARG A 53 11.29 10.90 -20.40
CA ARG A 53 10.97 10.05 -21.58
C ARG A 53 9.50 10.11 -21.97
N LYS A 54 8.58 10.15 -21.00
CA LYS A 54 7.11 10.18 -21.23
C LYS A 54 6.65 11.49 -21.87
N ASN A 55 7.37 12.59 -21.64
CA ASN A 55 7.04 13.91 -22.20
C ASN A 55 7.78 14.25 -23.50
N GLY A 56 8.62 13.35 -24.02
CA GLY A 56 9.22 13.47 -25.35
C GLY A 56 10.40 14.46 -25.48
N ASP A 57 10.85 15.05 -24.37
CA ASP A 57 11.76 16.21 -24.42
C ASP A 57 13.25 15.90 -24.25
N ILE A 58 13.67 14.68 -23.85
CA ILE A 58 15.08 14.38 -23.56
C ILE A 58 15.46 12.94 -23.99
N VAL A 59 16.54 12.81 -24.77
CA VAL A 59 16.99 11.55 -25.39
C VAL A 59 18.06 10.84 -24.57
N ASP A 60 18.88 11.57 -23.80
CA ASP A 60 19.94 11.00 -22.94
C ASP A 60 20.31 11.95 -21.78
N TYR A 61 20.71 11.42 -20.60
CA TYR A 61 21.00 12.25 -19.41
C TYR A 61 22.22 11.78 -18.60
N ARG A 62 22.87 12.73 -17.90
CA ARG A 62 23.93 12.47 -16.92
C ARG A 62 23.66 13.25 -15.64
N ILE A 63 23.56 12.54 -14.51
CA ILE A 63 23.34 13.15 -13.19
C ILE A 63 24.69 13.36 -12.50
N VAL A 64 24.95 14.62 -12.11
CA VAL A 64 26.16 15.00 -11.35
C VAL A 64 25.72 15.46 -9.97
N LYS A 65 26.19 14.75 -8.93
CA LYS A 65 25.93 15.06 -7.52
C LYS A 65 27.09 15.89 -6.97
N GLU A 66 26.84 17.15 -6.61
CA GLU A 66 27.83 17.97 -5.90
C GLU A 66 27.21 18.74 -4.73
N GLN A 67 28.03 18.95 -3.70
CA GLN A 67 27.68 19.74 -2.53
C GLN A 67 28.04 21.21 -2.80
N ILE A 68 27.04 22.05 -3.03
CA ILE A 68 27.24 23.48 -3.31
C ILE A 68 26.65 24.29 -2.15
N LEU A 69 27.49 25.07 -1.47
CA LEU A 69 27.09 26.03 -0.42
C LEU A 69 26.20 25.42 0.69
N GLY A 70 26.51 24.19 1.13
CA GLY A 70 25.81 23.54 2.24
C GLY A 70 24.39 23.04 1.93
N THR A 71 24.03 22.95 0.64
CA THR A 71 22.73 22.45 0.16
C THR A 71 22.95 21.30 -0.83
N TYR A 72 22.11 20.26 -0.81
CA TYR A 72 22.12 19.24 -1.86
C TYR A 72 21.37 19.78 -3.08
N GLY A 73 22.03 19.76 -4.24
CA GLY A 73 21.43 20.13 -5.53
C GLY A 73 21.70 19.04 -6.56
N PHE A 74 20.75 18.85 -7.48
CA PHE A 74 20.92 17.99 -8.64
C PHE A 74 20.99 18.85 -9.90
N LEU A 75 21.93 18.50 -10.78
CA LEU A 75 22.05 19.06 -12.13
C LEU A 75 21.71 17.95 -13.13
N LEU A 76 20.65 18.19 -13.92
CA LEU A 76 20.30 17.37 -15.07
C LEU A 76 20.86 18.05 -16.31
N LEU A 77 21.74 17.35 -17.00
CA LEU A 77 22.30 17.79 -18.28
C LEU A 77 21.56 17.06 -19.39
N ASP A 78 20.89 17.81 -20.25
CA ASP A 78 20.40 17.30 -21.53
C ASP A 78 21.58 17.30 -22.50
N VAL A 79 21.96 16.11 -22.99
CA VAL A 79 23.16 15.92 -23.79
C VAL A 79 22.81 15.19 -25.08
N GLN A 80 23.17 15.80 -26.20
CA GLN A 80 23.07 15.16 -27.51
C GLN A 80 24.45 14.65 -27.94
N TYR A 81 24.52 13.38 -28.32
CA TYR A 81 25.71 12.74 -28.88
C TYR A 81 25.61 12.75 -30.41
N GLU A 82 26.58 13.38 -31.09
CA GLU A 82 26.77 13.23 -32.53
C GLU A 82 27.78 12.10 -32.78
N GLU A 83 27.56 11.27 -33.80
CA GLU A 83 28.24 9.98 -34.04
C GLU A 83 29.78 10.00 -33.99
N LEU A 84 30.42 11.18 -34.14
CA LEU A 84 31.88 11.35 -34.08
C LEU A 84 32.33 12.64 -33.36
N GLY A 85 31.49 13.23 -32.50
CA GLY A 85 31.75 14.51 -31.84
C GLY A 85 31.77 14.45 -30.30
N ALA A 86 32.39 15.46 -29.66
CA ALA A 86 32.29 15.66 -28.22
C ALA A 86 30.82 15.97 -27.83
N PRO A 87 30.33 15.45 -26.69
CA PRO A 87 28.93 15.63 -26.28
C PRO A 87 28.55 17.10 -26.21
N LYS A 88 27.40 17.44 -26.79
CA LYS A 88 26.87 18.82 -26.78
C LYS A 88 25.77 18.91 -25.73
N VAL A 89 25.99 19.74 -24.71
CA VAL A 89 24.97 20.02 -23.68
C VAL A 89 23.93 20.96 -24.29
N MET A 90 22.71 20.47 -24.41
CA MET A 90 21.56 21.15 -25.02
C MET A 90 20.76 21.95 -23.98
N GLY A 91 20.76 21.50 -22.72
CA GLY A 91 20.05 22.15 -21.62
C GLY A 91 20.66 21.81 -20.26
N ILE A 92 20.45 22.70 -19.28
CA ILE A 92 20.86 22.49 -17.88
C ILE A 92 19.66 22.78 -16.99
N HIS A 93 19.24 21.78 -16.24
CA HIS A 93 18.15 21.87 -15.27
C HIS A 93 18.71 21.69 -13.86
N ALA A 94 18.39 22.60 -12.95
CA ALA A 94 18.91 22.58 -11.59
C ALA A 94 17.77 22.53 -10.56
N PHE A 95 17.94 21.68 -9.55
CA PHE A 95 16.96 21.47 -8.48
C PHE A 95 17.57 21.73 -7.12
N LYS A 96 16.79 22.34 -6.21
CA LYS A 96 17.20 22.68 -4.84
C LYS A 96 16.41 21.83 -3.83
N LEU A 97 17.08 21.30 -2.81
CA LEU A 97 16.46 20.66 -1.65
C LEU A 97 16.72 21.49 -0.39
N ASP A 98 15.68 21.87 0.35
CA ASP A 98 15.83 22.67 1.58
C ASP A 98 16.21 21.84 2.82
N ARG A 99 16.99 22.45 3.71
CA ARG A 99 17.86 21.82 4.73
C ARG A 99 17.17 21.37 6.03
N TRP A 100 15.90 21.68 6.26
CA TRP A 100 15.20 21.37 7.53
C TRP A 100 14.73 19.91 7.68
N ALA A 101 15.04 19.06 6.70
CA ALA A 101 14.63 17.65 6.65
C ALA A 101 15.67 16.66 7.22
N LEU A 102 16.74 17.14 7.88
CA LEU A 102 17.89 16.33 8.27
C LEU A 102 18.00 16.01 9.78
N ASP A 103 17.13 16.57 10.62
CA ASP A 103 17.16 16.30 12.06
C ASP A 103 15.81 15.69 12.47
N LEU A 104 15.74 14.37 12.69
CA LEU A 104 14.85 13.67 13.64
C LEU A 104 15.09 12.13 13.60
N PRO A 105 15.32 11.45 14.75
CA PRO A 105 15.50 9.99 14.84
C PRO A 105 14.20 9.23 15.19
N GLY A 106 14.00 8.02 14.64
CA GLY A 106 13.04 6.99 15.14
C GLY A 106 12.11 6.38 14.08
N PHE A 107 12.12 5.05 13.93
CA PHE A 107 11.49 4.23 12.87
C PHE A 107 10.36 3.32 13.44
N PHE A 108 9.58 2.69 12.53
CA PHE A 108 8.53 1.65 12.68
C PHE A 108 7.09 2.20 12.78
N LEU A 109 6.12 1.89 11.89
CA LEU A 109 5.87 0.70 11.04
C LEU A 109 5.01 1.14 9.81
N PHE A 110 5.03 0.36 8.71
CA PHE A 110 4.49 0.67 7.37
C PHE A 110 5.27 1.70 6.52
N GLY A 111 6.55 1.39 6.23
CA GLY A 111 7.19 1.61 4.91
C GLY A 111 7.24 3.01 4.27
N PHE A 112 6.61 4.03 4.83
CA PHE A 112 6.61 5.40 4.34
C PHE A 112 6.75 6.33 5.52
N ASN A 113 7.97 6.82 5.70
CA ASN A 113 8.18 8.14 6.29
C ASN A 113 7.36 9.13 5.46
N LYS A 114 6.10 9.41 5.84
CA LYS A 114 5.11 10.21 5.10
C LYS A 114 4.88 9.75 3.65
N PRO A 115 3.62 9.67 3.18
CA PRO A 115 3.37 9.50 1.76
C PRO A 115 4.05 10.62 0.94
N LEU A 116 4.55 10.30 -0.26
CA LEU A 116 5.14 11.26 -1.22
C LEU A 116 4.19 12.44 -1.55
N PHE A 117 2.89 12.25 -1.28
CA PHE A 117 1.81 13.20 -1.37
C PHE A 117 1.02 13.20 -0.06
N SER A 118 0.33 14.28 0.30
CA SER A 118 -0.67 14.19 1.39
C SER A 118 -1.77 13.18 1.03
N HIS A 119 -2.38 12.51 2.01
CA HIS A 119 -3.52 11.59 1.73
C HIS A 119 -4.67 12.29 1.01
N LYS A 120 -4.84 13.60 1.23
CA LYS A 120 -5.76 14.46 0.47
C LYS A 120 -5.39 14.49 -1.02
N GLU A 121 -4.12 14.54 -1.36
CA GLU A 121 -3.64 14.49 -2.75
C GLU A 121 -3.71 13.08 -3.33
N GLN A 122 -3.38 12.03 -2.57
CA GLN A 122 -3.56 10.64 -3.01
C GLN A 122 -5.03 10.33 -3.34
N TYR A 123 -5.94 10.74 -2.46
CA TYR A 123 -7.37 10.55 -2.69
C TYR A 123 -7.93 11.53 -3.73
N ARG A 124 -7.39 12.74 -3.86
CA ARG A 124 -7.81 13.66 -4.92
C ARG A 124 -7.31 13.19 -6.30
N CYS A 125 -6.14 12.56 -6.39
CA CYS A 125 -5.70 11.84 -7.59
C CYS A 125 -6.65 10.67 -7.86
N PHE A 126 -6.94 9.83 -6.86
CA PHE A 126 -7.92 8.75 -6.97
C PHE A 126 -9.30 9.21 -7.45
N GLN A 127 -9.84 10.30 -6.90
CA GLN A 127 -11.15 10.87 -7.27
C GLN A 127 -11.15 11.58 -8.63
N LYS A 128 -10.09 12.34 -8.92
CA LYS A 128 -9.90 12.97 -10.23
C LYS A 128 -9.79 11.90 -11.32
N GLU A 129 -9.12 10.80 -11.05
CA GLU A 129 -9.00 9.66 -11.95
C GLU A 129 -10.30 8.85 -12.06
N LEU A 130 -11.08 8.72 -10.97
CA LEU A 130 -12.43 8.17 -11.03
C LEU A 130 -13.31 8.97 -12.01
N ALA A 131 -13.16 10.29 -12.02
CA ALA A 131 -13.87 11.21 -12.90
C ALA A 131 -13.30 11.27 -14.34
N GLU A 132 -11.98 11.08 -14.52
CA GLU A 132 -11.27 11.23 -15.79
C GLU A 132 -10.96 9.90 -16.51
N SER A 133 -11.21 8.75 -15.86
CA SER A 133 -10.85 7.44 -16.41
C SER A 133 -11.59 7.15 -17.73
N ARG A 134 -10.84 7.26 -18.83
CA ARG A 134 -11.16 6.63 -20.11
C ARG A 134 -10.91 5.12 -19.98
N MET A 135 -11.73 4.43 -19.18
CA MET A 135 -11.67 2.98 -19.06
C MET A 135 -12.10 2.33 -20.39
N ARG A 136 -11.36 1.31 -20.85
CA ARG A 136 -11.78 0.48 -21.99
C ARG A 136 -13.14 -0.16 -21.67
N SER A 137 -13.93 -0.39 -22.71
CA SER A 137 -15.34 -0.84 -22.67
C SER A 137 -15.63 -1.93 -21.63
N GLU A 138 -16.77 -1.81 -20.95
CA GLU A 138 -17.34 -2.72 -19.93
C GLU A 138 -17.29 -4.22 -20.28
N ALA A 139 -17.21 -4.57 -21.57
CA ALA A 139 -17.32 -5.94 -22.07
C ALA A 139 -16.21 -6.94 -21.61
N ASP A 140 -15.06 -6.45 -21.11
CA ASP A 140 -13.93 -7.29 -20.65
C ASP A 140 -13.84 -7.41 -19.12
N TRP A 141 -14.59 -6.61 -18.35
CA TRP A 141 -14.42 -6.48 -16.89
C TRP A 141 -15.19 -7.55 -16.08
N ASP A 142 -16.29 -8.05 -16.64
CA ASP A 142 -17.37 -8.70 -15.89
C ASP A 142 -17.36 -10.23 -15.92
N LYS A 143 -16.39 -10.86 -16.61
CA LYS A 143 -16.43 -12.30 -16.89
C LYS A 143 -15.64 -13.18 -15.92
N ASP A 144 -14.69 -12.62 -15.16
CA ASP A 144 -13.65 -13.45 -14.53
C ASP A 144 -13.71 -13.54 -12.99
N LEU A 145 -14.46 -12.66 -12.31
CA LEU A 145 -14.62 -12.73 -10.84
C LEU A 145 -16.10 -12.69 -10.44
N PRO A 146 -16.65 -13.79 -9.89
CA PRO A 146 -18.05 -13.86 -9.48
C PRO A 146 -18.33 -12.90 -8.32
N GLY A 147 -19.52 -12.31 -8.31
CA GLY A 147 -19.98 -11.51 -7.18
C GLY A 147 -20.18 -12.32 -5.89
N GLY A 148 -20.52 -11.62 -4.81
CA GLY A 148 -20.76 -12.21 -3.49
C GLY A 148 -19.48 -12.59 -2.74
N PHE A 149 -19.59 -13.52 -1.81
CA PHE A 149 -18.48 -13.98 -0.97
C PHE A 149 -17.63 -15.04 -1.66
N GLN A 150 -16.31 -14.87 -1.67
CA GLN A 150 -15.37 -15.77 -2.32
C GLN A 150 -14.15 -16.03 -1.43
N ILE A 151 -13.71 -17.29 -1.37
CA ILE A 151 -12.47 -17.69 -0.70
C ILE A 151 -11.60 -18.38 -1.75
N ARG A 152 -10.35 -17.91 -1.91
CA ARG A 152 -9.44 -18.37 -2.96
C ARG A 152 -7.99 -18.36 -2.49
N VAL A 153 -7.19 -19.29 -2.99
CA VAL A 153 -5.72 -19.18 -2.99
C VAL A 153 -5.31 -18.72 -4.39
N LEU A 154 -4.63 -17.58 -4.49
CA LEU A 154 -4.22 -17.00 -5.77
C LEU A 154 -2.79 -17.42 -6.14
N PRO A 155 -2.55 -18.06 -7.30
CA PRO A 155 -1.20 -18.50 -7.68
C PRO A 155 -0.16 -17.38 -7.69
N GLN A 156 -0.52 -16.19 -8.15
CA GLN A 156 0.38 -15.04 -8.19
C GLN A 156 0.75 -14.50 -6.80
N PHE A 157 -0.15 -14.64 -5.83
CA PHE A 157 0.08 -14.24 -4.44
C PHE A 157 0.98 -15.28 -3.76
N GLU A 158 0.68 -16.57 -3.95
CA GLU A 158 1.47 -17.68 -3.45
C GLU A 158 2.90 -17.68 -4.03
N LEU A 159 3.07 -17.36 -5.33
CA LEU A 159 4.37 -17.20 -5.97
C LEU A 159 5.24 -16.15 -5.27
N ALA A 160 4.65 -14.98 -4.98
CA ALA A 160 5.36 -13.90 -4.33
C ALA A 160 5.76 -14.30 -2.90
N LEU A 161 4.86 -14.95 -2.15
CA LEU A 161 5.14 -15.42 -0.80
C LEU A 161 6.16 -16.58 -0.77
N ALA A 162 6.16 -17.48 -1.75
CA ALA A 162 7.18 -18.52 -1.90
C ALA A 162 8.57 -17.92 -2.20
N ALA A 163 8.64 -16.88 -3.04
CA ALA A 163 9.89 -16.14 -3.25
C ALA A 163 10.35 -15.44 -1.96
N LEU A 164 9.41 -14.86 -1.21
CA LEU A 164 9.71 -14.20 0.06
C LEU A 164 10.21 -15.20 1.12
N SER A 165 9.62 -16.39 1.20
CA SER A 165 9.97 -17.43 2.20
C SER A 165 11.37 -18.01 2.01
N VAL A 166 11.95 -17.93 0.81
CA VAL A 166 13.34 -18.37 0.56
C VAL A 166 14.33 -17.21 0.51
N SER A 167 13.88 -15.99 0.84
CA SER A 167 14.71 -14.80 0.96
C SER A 167 14.95 -14.45 2.43
N ASN A 168 16.03 -13.73 2.72
CA ASN A 168 16.38 -13.24 4.05
C ASN A 168 15.42 -12.14 4.54
N ILE A 169 14.50 -11.66 3.70
CA ILE A 169 13.49 -10.68 4.11
C ILE A 169 12.46 -11.30 5.06
N GLN A 170 12.29 -12.62 5.05
CA GLN A 170 11.35 -13.32 5.94
C GLN A 170 11.68 -13.07 7.42
N ASP A 171 12.97 -12.92 7.75
CA ASP A 171 13.44 -12.65 9.11
C ASP A 171 13.23 -11.19 9.54
N LYS A 172 12.93 -10.31 8.58
CA LYS A 172 12.86 -8.85 8.75
C LYS A 172 11.43 -8.31 8.79
N GLY A 173 10.43 -9.17 8.96
CA GLY A 173 9.05 -8.70 9.09
C GLY A 173 8.11 -9.79 9.56
N PHE A 174 6.83 -9.45 9.54
CA PHE A 174 5.80 -10.25 10.19
C PHE A 174 5.14 -11.21 9.19
N LEU A 175 4.89 -10.81 7.93
CA LEU A 175 3.98 -11.49 6.98
C LEU A 175 4.29 -12.96 6.66
N VAL A 176 5.56 -13.38 6.71
CA VAL A 176 5.99 -14.76 6.41
C VAL A 176 6.66 -15.41 7.62
N ARG A 177 6.79 -14.68 8.74
CA ARG A 177 7.50 -15.16 9.91
C ARG A 177 6.54 -15.85 10.87
N ARG A 178 6.72 -17.16 11.06
CA ARG A 178 6.07 -17.91 12.14
C ARG A 178 7.07 -18.21 13.25
N GLU A 179 6.59 -18.26 14.48
CA GLU A 179 7.35 -18.88 15.59
C GLU A 179 7.56 -20.38 15.37
N LYS A 180 6.69 -21.02 14.57
CA LYS A 180 6.76 -22.45 14.23
C LYS A 180 6.59 -22.67 12.73
N VAL A 181 7.58 -23.34 12.13
CA VAL A 181 7.56 -23.72 10.71
C VAL A 181 6.63 -24.93 10.51
N THR A 182 5.62 -24.76 9.66
CA THR A 182 4.67 -25.79 9.24
C THR A 182 5.30 -26.81 8.27
N ALA A 183 4.61 -27.92 8.02
CA ALA A 183 5.07 -28.91 7.04
C ALA A 183 5.13 -28.31 5.62
N TYR A 184 4.09 -27.56 5.24
CA TYR A 184 4.02 -26.92 3.94
C TYR A 184 5.12 -25.86 3.74
N GLU A 185 5.41 -25.03 4.75
CA GLU A 185 6.54 -24.07 4.67
C GLU A 185 7.89 -24.76 4.48
N ARG A 186 8.11 -25.93 5.10
CA ARG A 186 9.33 -26.72 4.86
C ARG A 186 9.40 -27.19 3.41
N GLU A 187 8.30 -27.72 2.88
CA GLU A 187 8.24 -28.18 1.49
C GLU A 187 8.49 -27.04 0.49
N VAL A 188 7.90 -25.87 0.71
CA VAL A 188 8.15 -24.66 -0.08
C VAL A 188 9.63 -24.29 0.00
N ASN A 189 10.21 -24.21 1.20
CA ASN A 189 11.62 -23.86 1.36
C ASN A 189 12.55 -24.88 0.68
N ASP A 190 12.34 -26.17 0.89
CA ASP A 190 13.14 -27.24 0.28
C ASP A 190 13.04 -27.23 -1.26
N TYR A 191 11.85 -26.89 -1.79
CA TYR A 191 11.64 -26.78 -3.22
C TYR A 191 12.34 -25.55 -3.81
N PHE A 192 12.10 -24.36 -3.25
CA PHE A 192 12.49 -23.08 -3.85
C PHE A 192 13.88 -22.57 -3.44
N GLN A 193 14.51 -23.09 -2.38
CA GLN A 193 15.83 -22.63 -1.92
C GLN A 193 16.93 -22.78 -2.98
N ARG A 194 16.79 -23.74 -3.90
CA ARG A 194 17.72 -23.94 -5.02
C ARG A 194 17.77 -22.76 -6.01
N TYR A 195 16.81 -21.84 -5.93
CA TYR A 195 16.72 -20.62 -6.74
C TYR A 195 17.13 -19.37 -5.95
N SER A 196 17.90 -19.53 -4.88
CA SER A 196 18.33 -18.41 -4.00
C SER A 196 19.20 -17.36 -4.70
N ASP A 197 19.79 -17.70 -5.84
CA ASP A 197 20.55 -16.79 -6.71
C ASP A 197 19.69 -16.11 -7.79
N HIS A 198 18.39 -16.45 -7.89
CA HIS A 198 17.50 -15.82 -8.86
C HIS A 198 17.41 -14.30 -8.62
N PRO A 199 17.40 -13.44 -9.67
CA PRO A 199 17.41 -11.99 -9.51
C PRO A 199 16.28 -11.42 -8.62
N LEU A 200 15.11 -12.06 -8.61
CA LEU A 200 14.02 -11.71 -7.68
C LEU A 200 14.44 -11.88 -6.22
N ILE A 201 15.07 -13.01 -5.87
CA ILE A 201 15.49 -13.30 -4.49
C ILE A 201 16.61 -12.36 -4.07
N VAL A 202 17.54 -12.05 -4.98
CA VAL A 202 18.59 -11.05 -4.75
C VAL A 202 17.99 -9.67 -4.49
N LEU A 203 16.99 -9.25 -5.26
CA LEU A 203 16.26 -8.00 -5.05
C LEU A 203 15.57 -7.98 -3.67
N LEU A 204 14.83 -9.05 -3.32
CA LEU A 204 14.18 -9.18 -2.01
C LEU A 204 15.18 -9.11 -0.86
N ASN A 205 16.32 -9.78 -0.99
CA ASN A 205 17.40 -9.77 0.00
C ASN A 205 18.03 -8.38 0.19
N SER A 206 18.00 -7.54 -0.85
CA SER A 206 18.53 -6.18 -0.81
C SER A 206 17.61 -5.19 -0.06
N LEU A 207 16.36 -5.57 0.20
CA LEU A 207 15.43 -4.68 0.88
C LEU A 207 15.79 -4.49 2.36
N PRO A 208 15.56 -3.28 2.90
CA PRO A 208 15.81 -2.99 4.31
C PRO A 208 14.83 -3.74 5.22
N ASP A 209 13.56 -3.87 4.80
CA ASP A 209 12.47 -4.51 5.54
C ASP A 209 11.35 -4.99 4.59
N GLN A 210 10.28 -5.58 5.15
CA GLN A 210 9.10 -6.07 4.42
C GLN A 210 8.09 -4.97 4.02
N GLY A 211 8.40 -3.68 4.19
CA GLY A 211 7.44 -2.58 3.98
C GLY A 211 6.87 -2.48 2.56
N LEU A 212 7.53 -3.08 1.58
CA LEU A 212 7.09 -3.13 0.18
C LEU A 212 6.32 -4.42 -0.18
N VAL A 213 6.27 -5.40 0.73
CA VAL A 213 5.60 -6.67 0.50
C VAL A 213 4.08 -6.48 0.44
N THR A 214 3.48 -5.81 1.42
CA THR A 214 2.02 -5.56 1.42
C THR A 214 1.57 -4.80 0.17
N PRO A 215 2.21 -3.67 -0.23
CA PRO A 215 1.87 -3.00 -1.48
C PRO A 215 2.04 -3.87 -2.73
N LEU A 216 3.08 -4.74 -2.78
CA LEU A 216 3.24 -5.70 -3.87
C LEU A 216 2.07 -6.68 -3.92
N LEU A 217 1.71 -7.27 -2.79
CA LEU A 217 0.63 -8.26 -2.70
C LEU A 217 -0.72 -7.67 -3.12
N ILE A 218 -1.01 -6.45 -2.68
CA ILE A 218 -2.16 -5.65 -3.14
C ILE A 218 -2.09 -5.43 -4.65
N TYR A 219 -0.93 -5.05 -5.18
CA TYR A 219 -0.72 -4.82 -6.60
C TYR A 219 -0.96 -6.09 -7.43
N LEU A 220 -0.56 -7.26 -6.92
CA LEU A 220 -0.68 -8.56 -7.60
C LEU A 220 -2.12 -9.03 -7.81
N VAL A 221 -3.10 -8.51 -7.06
CA VAL A 221 -4.52 -8.77 -7.31
C VAL A 221 -4.94 -8.27 -8.70
N ASN A 222 -4.21 -7.30 -9.27
CA ASN A 222 -4.44 -6.78 -10.62
C ASN A 222 -3.98 -7.72 -11.74
N PHE A 223 -3.37 -8.86 -11.42
CA PHE A 223 -2.73 -9.74 -12.39
C PHE A 223 -3.39 -11.12 -12.41
N GLY A 224 -3.30 -11.76 -13.56
CA GLY A 224 -3.67 -13.14 -13.75
C GLY A 224 -2.62 -14.12 -13.25
N GLU A 225 -2.85 -15.39 -13.54
CA GLU A 225 -2.00 -16.48 -13.07
C GLU A 225 -0.61 -16.42 -13.72
N PRO A 226 0.45 -16.87 -13.01
CA PRO A 226 1.74 -17.14 -13.61
C PRO A 226 1.68 -18.28 -14.64
N PRO A 227 2.64 -18.36 -15.56
CA PRO A 227 3.78 -17.46 -15.73
C PRO A 227 3.45 -16.17 -16.48
N GLU A 228 2.30 -16.07 -17.17
CA GLU A 228 2.02 -14.90 -18.00
C GLU A 228 1.71 -13.66 -17.16
N MET A 229 1.09 -13.83 -15.99
CA MET A 229 0.65 -12.75 -15.10
C MET A 229 0.09 -11.58 -15.91
N LYS A 230 -0.91 -11.85 -16.77
CA LYS A 230 -1.48 -10.80 -17.62
C LYS A 230 -2.23 -9.81 -16.74
N ARG A 231 -2.04 -8.51 -16.95
CA ARG A 231 -2.79 -7.50 -16.21
C ARG A 231 -4.29 -7.67 -16.51
N ARG A 232 -5.08 -7.92 -15.47
CA ARG A 232 -6.54 -8.08 -15.50
C ARG A 232 -7.24 -6.74 -15.29
N PHE A 233 -6.73 -5.93 -14.37
CA PHE A 233 -7.37 -4.69 -13.97
C PHE A 233 -6.44 -3.49 -14.17
N TYR A 234 -6.99 -2.40 -14.71
CA TYR A 234 -6.40 -1.08 -14.57
C TYR A 234 -6.94 -0.46 -13.29
N PHE A 235 -6.46 -0.95 -12.15
CA PHE A 235 -6.38 -0.06 -11.00
C PHE A 235 -5.24 0.92 -11.31
N ASN A 236 -5.51 2.22 -11.33
CA ASN A 236 -4.45 3.21 -11.21
C ASN A 236 -3.94 3.12 -9.77
N PHE A 237 -3.15 2.07 -9.53
CA PHE A 237 -2.13 2.11 -8.52
C PHE A 237 -1.31 3.34 -8.89
N ASP A 238 -1.12 4.28 -7.94
CA ASP A 238 -0.39 5.55 -8.14
C ASP A 238 0.71 5.37 -9.19
N GLU A 239 0.81 6.24 -10.21
CA GLU A 239 1.76 6.07 -11.32
C GLU A 239 3.19 5.75 -10.82
N ILE A 240 3.52 6.22 -9.61
CA ILE A 240 4.76 5.91 -8.89
C ILE A 240 4.89 4.42 -8.55
N TRP A 241 3.84 3.81 -8.01
CA TRP A 241 3.85 2.41 -7.63
C TRP A 241 3.84 1.46 -8.82
N GLU A 242 3.11 1.83 -9.87
CA GLU A 242 3.18 1.14 -11.16
C GLU A 242 4.62 1.10 -11.67
N ALA A 243 5.30 2.25 -11.69
CA ALA A 243 6.69 2.36 -12.09
C ALA A 243 7.63 1.55 -11.18
N TYR A 244 7.32 1.48 -9.87
CA TYR A 244 8.11 0.74 -8.90
C TYR A 244 8.00 -0.78 -9.07
N PHE A 245 6.79 -1.30 -9.21
CA PHE A 245 6.53 -2.75 -9.25
C PHE A 245 6.57 -3.35 -10.65
N TYR A 246 6.59 -2.55 -11.73
CA TYR A 246 6.63 -3.10 -13.09
C TYR A 246 7.78 -4.09 -13.29
N ASN A 247 8.99 -3.74 -12.84
CA ASN A 247 10.16 -4.62 -12.91
C ASN A 247 10.02 -5.87 -12.03
N TRP A 248 9.23 -5.81 -10.96
CA TRP A 248 8.98 -6.95 -10.08
C TRP A 248 8.09 -7.99 -10.75
N ILE A 249 7.13 -7.57 -11.57
CA ILE A 249 6.26 -8.51 -12.30
C ILE A 249 7.09 -9.34 -13.27
N ASP A 250 8.00 -8.74 -14.03
CA ASP A 250 8.86 -9.49 -14.95
C ASP A 250 9.79 -10.45 -14.21
N LEU A 251 10.29 -10.05 -13.04
CA LEU A 251 11.05 -10.93 -12.15
C LEU A 251 10.22 -12.10 -11.61
N LEU A 252 8.95 -11.86 -11.24
CA LEU A 252 8.02 -12.91 -10.81
C LEU A 252 7.68 -13.87 -11.96
N ARG A 253 7.43 -13.37 -13.17
CA ARG A 253 7.22 -14.21 -14.36
C ARG A 253 8.42 -15.11 -14.63
N SER A 254 9.63 -14.53 -14.61
CA SER A 254 10.88 -15.26 -14.76
C SER A 254 11.05 -16.32 -13.67
N PHE A 255 10.79 -15.95 -12.42
CA PHE A 255 10.88 -16.87 -11.29
C PHE A 255 9.89 -18.02 -11.44
N ALA A 256 8.64 -17.75 -11.85
CA ALA A 256 7.63 -18.77 -12.06
C ALA A 256 8.04 -19.79 -13.14
N VAL A 257 8.64 -19.35 -14.25
CA VAL A 257 9.14 -20.22 -15.31
C VAL A 257 10.32 -21.06 -14.83
N GLN A 258 11.35 -20.42 -14.25
CA GLN A 258 12.59 -21.10 -13.86
C GLN A 258 12.39 -22.08 -12.70
N SER A 259 11.48 -21.73 -11.78
CA SER A 259 11.13 -22.58 -10.65
C SER A 259 10.08 -23.65 -10.96
N ASN A 260 9.52 -23.65 -12.17
CA ASN A 260 8.37 -24.49 -12.52
C ASN A 260 7.21 -24.36 -11.50
N PHE A 261 6.97 -23.11 -11.07
CA PHE A 261 6.07 -22.79 -9.96
C PHE A 261 4.66 -23.36 -10.16
N MET A 262 4.09 -23.25 -11.36
CA MET A 262 2.72 -23.72 -11.59
C MET A 262 2.58 -25.23 -11.41
N SER A 263 3.62 -26.01 -11.74
CA SER A 263 3.60 -27.45 -11.46
C SER A 263 3.65 -27.74 -9.96
N PHE A 264 4.43 -26.97 -9.20
CA PHE A 264 4.44 -27.05 -7.73
C PHE A 264 3.06 -26.69 -7.17
N PHE A 265 2.49 -25.56 -7.59
CA PHE A 265 1.18 -25.08 -7.14
C PHE A 265 0.05 -26.08 -7.45
N ASP A 266 -0.03 -26.57 -8.68
CA ASP A 266 -1.05 -27.55 -9.08
C ASP A 266 -0.88 -28.88 -8.34
N GLY A 267 0.35 -29.27 -8.01
CA GLY A 267 0.65 -30.42 -7.17
C GLY A 267 0.09 -30.32 -5.74
N HIS A 268 -0.17 -29.11 -5.25
CA HIS A 268 -0.72 -28.85 -3.90
C HIS A 268 -2.20 -28.44 -3.92
N ARG A 269 -2.90 -28.60 -5.05
CA ARG A 269 -4.29 -28.17 -5.19
C ARG A 269 -5.20 -28.73 -4.11
N SER A 270 -5.09 -30.02 -3.80
CA SER A 270 -5.90 -30.66 -2.75
C SER A 270 -5.62 -30.07 -1.36
N PHE A 271 -4.37 -29.73 -1.05
CA PHE A 271 -4.02 -29.04 0.20
C PHE A 271 -4.68 -27.64 0.29
N TYR A 272 -4.67 -26.87 -0.80
CA TYR A 272 -5.36 -25.58 -0.83
C TYR A 272 -6.88 -25.72 -0.74
N GLU A 273 -7.46 -26.74 -1.37
CA GLU A 273 -8.89 -27.04 -1.29
C GLU A 273 -9.32 -27.39 0.14
N ASP A 274 -8.54 -28.21 0.85
CA ASP A 274 -8.76 -28.53 2.25
C ASP A 274 -8.65 -27.28 3.15
N TYR A 275 -7.66 -26.43 2.89
CA TYR A 275 -7.51 -25.17 3.61
C TYR A 275 -8.70 -24.23 3.39
N ILE A 276 -9.18 -24.10 2.16
CA ILE A 276 -10.40 -23.32 1.84
C ILE A 276 -11.63 -23.94 2.52
N ALA A 277 -11.74 -25.27 2.53
CA ALA A 277 -12.84 -25.98 3.15
C ALA A 277 -12.89 -25.77 4.67
N ASP A 278 -11.75 -25.75 5.37
CA ASP A 278 -11.67 -25.43 6.80
C ASP A 278 -12.24 -24.02 7.07
N ILE A 279 -11.83 -23.01 6.30
CA ILE A 279 -12.35 -21.64 6.47
C ILE A 279 -13.85 -21.58 6.15
N ARG A 280 -14.30 -22.22 5.06
CA ARG A 280 -15.73 -22.30 4.70
C ARG A 280 -16.58 -23.00 5.74
N SER A 281 -16.02 -23.95 6.48
CA SER A 281 -16.74 -24.64 7.55
C SER A 281 -17.08 -23.72 8.73
N LYS A 282 -16.34 -22.61 8.87
CA LYS A 282 -16.51 -21.62 9.93
C LYS A 282 -17.42 -20.48 9.50
N THR A 283 -17.30 -20.00 8.26
CA THR A 283 -18.10 -18.87 7.77
C THR A 283 -18.39 -18.94 6.28
N ASP A 284 -19.60 -18.50 5.89
CA ASP A 284 -20.03 -18.26 4.51
C ASP A 284 -20.10 -16.75 4.17
N GLY A 285 -19.65 -15.92 5.10
CA GLY A 285 -19.55 -14.48 4.98
C GLY A 285 -20.86 -13.71 4.92
N GLN A 286 -22.03 -14.36 4.88
CA GLN A 286 -23.30 -13.66 4.63
C GLN A 286 -23.66 -12.71 5.77
N ASP A 287 -23.52 -13.16 7.02
CA ASP A 287 -23.84 -12.35 8.20
C ASP A 287 -22.90 -11.14 8.32
N MET A 288 -21.60 -11.35 8.08
CA MET A 288 -20.61 -10.27 8.06
C MET A 288 -20.91 -9.22 6.98
N ILE A 289 -21.24 -9.67 5.77
CA ILE A 289 -21.57 -8.79 4.65
C ILE A 289 -22.82 -7.99 4.99
N ALA A 290 -23.89 -8.66 5.43
CA ALA A 290 -25.14 -7.99 5.80
C ALA A 290 -24.92 -6.95 6.90
N PHE A 291 -24.12 -7.28 7.91
CA PHE A 291 -23.75 -6.36 8.98
C PHE A 291 -23.02 -5.11 8.46
N LEU A 292 -21.98 -5.27 7.63
CA LEU A 292 -21.25 -4.13 7.06
C LEU A 292 -22.14 -3.28 6.16
N GLU A 293 -22.93 -3.91 5.29
CA GLU A 293 -23.82 -3.17 4.38
C GLU A 293 -24.87 -2.35 5.15
N ASP A 294 -25.41 -2.90 6.24
CA ASP A 294 -26.35 -2.20 7.11
C ASP A 294 -25.68 -1.07 7.89
N TYR A 295 -24.52 -1.33 8.54
CA TYR A 295 -23.81 -0.33 9.33
C TYR A 295 -23.40 0.89 8.51
N PHE A 296 -22.90 0.67 7.30
CA PHE A 296 -22.34 1.73 6.46
C PHE A 296 -23.31 2.26 5.40
N GLY A 297 -24.44 1.59 5.16
CA GLY A 297 -25.42 1.97 4.13
C GLY A 297 -24.86 1.91 2.70
N ALA A 298 -23.85 1.07 2.47
CA ALA A 298 -23.21 0.88 1.17
C ALA A 298 -23.08 -0.61 0.85
N LYS A 299 -23.05 -0.94 -0.44
CA LYS A 299 -23.03 -2.32 -0.94
C LYS A 299 -21.91 -2.58 -1.92
N PHE A 300 -21.32 -3.76 -1.84
CA PHE A 300 -20.22 -4.17 -2.70
C PHE A 300 -20.64 -5.39 -3.51
N ASP A 301 -20.19 -5.45 -4.76
CA ASP A 301 -20.49 -6.56 -5.67
C ASP A 301 -19.78 -7.85 -5.27
N GLY A 302 -18.69 -7.76 -4.49
CA GLY A 302 -18.03 -8.96 -3.97
C GLY A 302 -17.06 -8.72 -2.82
N TYR A 303 -16.91 -9.77 -2.01
CA TYR A 303 -16.10 -9.82 -0.80
C TYR A 303 -15.19 -11.04 -0.87
N TYR A 304 -13.89 -10.84 -0.79
CA TYR A 304 -12.90 -11.86 -1.12
C TYR A 304 -11.96 -12.11 0.05
N LEU A 305 -11.73 -13.38 0.37
CA LEU A 305 -10.61 -13.84 1.18
C LEU A 305 -9.59 -14.48 0.24
N TYR A 306 -8.48 -13.78 -0.01
CA TYR A 306 -7.34 -14.27 -0.75
C TYR A 306 -6.31 -14.82 0.22
N LEU A 307 -6.25 -16.15 0.27
CA LEU A 307 -5.51 -16.88 1.27
C LEU A 307 -4.15 -17.33 0.75
N SER A 308 -3.17 -17.37 1.63
CA SER A 308 -1.92 -18.12 1.44
C SER A 308 -1.56 -18.88 2.70
N PRO A 309 -1.20 -20.17 2.58
CA PRO A 309 -0.66 -20.92 3.71
C PRO A 309 0.70 -20.44 4.23
N LEU A 310 1.42 -19.63 3.45
CA LEU A 310 2.71 -19.02 3.80
C LEU A 310 2.56 -17.68 4.52
N ALA A 311 1.38 -17.06 4.44
CA ALA A 311 1.11 -15.83 5.16
C ALA A 311 0.84 -16.15 6.64
N THR A 312 1.36 -15.30 7.52
CA THR A 312 1.26 -15.47 8.98
C THR A 312 0.39 -14.39 9.62
N HIS A 313 0.15 -13.32 8.86
CA HIS A 313 -0.76 -12.24 9.20
C HIS A 313 -1.71 -11.98 8.05
N VAL A 314 -2.63 -11.09 8.34
CA VAL A 314 -3.65 -10.59 7.44
C VAL A 314 -3.31 -9.15 7.07
N VAL A 315 -3.62 -8.77 5.84
CA VAL A 315 -3.57 -7.39 5.36
C VAL A 315 -4.81 -7.10 4.51
N SER A 316 -5.34 -5.88 4.62
CA SER A 316 -6.40 -5.41 3.73
C SER A 316 -5.91 -5.44 2.29
N GLY A 317 -6.76 -5.94 1.41
CA GLY A 317 -6.65 -5.79 -0.03
C GLY A 317 -7.47 -4.60 -0.53
N PRO A 318 -7.15 -4.07 -1.71
CA PRO A 318 -7.73 -2.82 -2.18
C PRO A 318 -9.24 -2.98 -2.41
N VAL A 319 -9.96 -1.87 -2.23
CA VAL A 319 -11.31 -1.74 -2.80
C VAL A 319 -11.21 -1.40 -4.26
N PHE A 320 -11.59 -2.34 -5.11
CA PHE A 320 -11.72 -2.05 -6.54
C PHE A 320 -12.98 -1.24 -6.75
N LEU A 321 -12.85 -0.03 -7.28
CA LEU A 321 -13.95 0.75 -7.84
C LEU A 321 -13.74 0.81 -9.36
N ALA A 322 -14.13 -0.23 -10.10
CA ALA A 322 -14.48 0.01 -11.50
C ALA A 322 -15.77 0.84 -11.51
N LYS A 323 -16.04 1.62 -12.56
CA LYS A 323 -17.09 2.65 -12.61
C LYS A 323 -18.45 2.25 -12.01
N ASN A 324 -18.78 0.95 -12.00
CA ASN A 324 -19.97 0.39 -11.35
C ASN A 324 -19.72 -0.88 -10.50
N HIS A 325 -18.47 -1.29 -10.23
CA HIS A 325 -18.18 -2.49 -9.43
C HIS A 325 -17.28 -2.19 -8.23
N ARG A 326 -17.81 -2.40 -7.03
CA ARG A 326 -17.10 -2.29 -5.74
C ARG A 326 -16.76 -3.66 -5.20
N ARG A 327 -15.49 -3.94 -4.92
CA ARG A 327 -15.09 -5.23 -4.33
C ARG A 327 -14.13 -5.01 -3.18
N CYS A 328 -14.28 -5.75 -2.09
CA CYS A 328 -13.37 -5.70 -0.96
C CYS A 328 -12.61 -7.02 -0.83
N SER A 329 -11.34 -6.95 -0.45
CA SER A 329 -10.52 -8.15 -0.30
C SER A 329 -9.71 -8.12 0.98
N LEU A 330 -9.50 -9.29 1.55
CA LEU A 330 -8.55 -9.57 2.62
C LEU A 330 -7.49 -10.50 2.04
N LEU A 331 -6.23 -10.23 2.35
CA LEU A 331 -5.08 -11.00 1.89
C LEU A 331 -4.36 -11.59 3.12
N GLY A 332 -4.12 -12.90 3.21
CA GLY A 332 -3.32 -13.41 4.33
C GLY A 332 -3.51 -14.88 4.71
N GLY A 333 -2.96 -15.21 5.87
CA GLY A 333 -3.09 -16.55 6.48
C GLY A 333 -4.10 -16.53 7.62
N LEU A 334 -5.07 -17.46 7.59
CA LEU A 334 -6.18 -17.56 8.54
C LEU A 334 -6.20 -18.89 9.29
N HIS A 335 -5.02 -19.51 9.45
CA HIS A 335 -4.90 -20.86 10.02
C HIS A 335 -5.36 -20.91 11.47
N ASN A 336 -6.08 -21.98 11.81
CA ASN A 336 -6.44 -22.34 13.19
C ASN A 336 -7.19 -21.25 13.97
N MET A 337 -7.83 -20.30 13.27
CA MET A 337 -8.66 -19.28 13.90
C MET A 337 -10.01 -19.87 14.30
N SER A 338 -10.51 -19.45 15.47
CA SER A 338 -11.90 -19.69 15.85
C SER A 338 -12.83 -18.89 14.93
N LYS A 339 -14.10 -19.32 14.82
CA LYS A 339 -15.09 -18.59 14.02
C LYS A 339 -15.22 -17.12 14.44
N PRO A 340 -15.37 -16.77 15.74
CA PRO A 340 -15.47 -15.36 16.15
C PRO A 340 -14.28 -14.51 15.72
N TYR A 341 -13.06 -15.04 15.87
CA TYR A 341 -11.84 -14.32 15.51
C TYR A 341 -11.67 -14.16 14.00
N LEU A 342 -11.96 -15.22 13.25
CA LEU A 342 -11.93 -15.21 11.78
C LEU A 342 -12.89 -14.15 11.22
N GLU A 343 -14.10 -14.06 11.76
CA GLU A 343 -15.08 -13.08 11.30
C GLU A 343 -14.71 -11.66 11.72
N TYR A 344 -14.22 -11.48 12.95
CA TYR A 344 -13.69 -10.21 13.44
C TYR A 344 -12.60 -9.63 12.53
N ILE A 345 -11.55 -10.42 12.24
CA ILE A 345 -10.45 -9.94 11.40
C ILE A 345 -10.91 -9.68 9.96
N SER A 346 -11.82 -10.52 9.44
CA SER A 346 -12.40 -10.30 8.10
C SER A 346 -13.17 -8.99 8.02
N LEU A 347 -13.94 -8.66 9.05
CA LEU A 347 -14.73 -7.44 9.13
C LEU A 347 -13.87 -6.18 9.21
N ILE A 348 -12.82 -6.17 10.02
CA ILE A 348 -11.90 -5.01 10.13
C ILE A 348 -11.30 -4.69 8.76
N GLU A 349 -10.75 -5.71 8.10
CA GLU A 349 -10.08 -5.52 6.82
C GLU A 349 -11.05 -5.10 5.71
N TRP A 350 -12.29 -5.61 5.76
CA TRP A 350 -13.31 -5.19 4.82
C TRP A 350 -13.87 -3.80 5.12
N ALA A 351 -13.95 -3.41 6.39
CA ALA A 351 -14.48 -2.13 6.83
C ALA A 351 -13.64 -0.94 6.35
N HIS A 352 -12.33 -1.11 6.10
CA HIS A 352 -11.50 -0.12 5.41
C HIS A 352 -12.15 0.38 4.12
N GLY A 353 -12.78 -0.52 3.38
CA GLY A 353 -13.46 -0.19 2.14
C GLY A 353 -14.66 0.75 2.27
N PHE A 354 -15.28 0.77 3.45
CA PHE A 354 -16.42 1.59 3.77
C PHE A 354 -16.01 2.88 4.46
N VAL A 355 -15.11 2.79 5.44
CA VAL A 355 -14.69 3.90 6.30
C VAL A 355 -13.81 4.88 5.55
N GLY A 356 -12.84 4.41 4.76
CA GLY A 356 -11.90 5.28 4.04
C GLY A 356 -12.60 6.38 3.22
N PRO A 357 -13.56 6.04 2.33
CA PRO A 357 -14.33 7.04 1.58
C PRO A 357 -15.13 8.03 2.44
N ILE A 358 -15.57 7.62 3.62
CA ILE A 358 -16.27 8.49 4.57
C ILE A 358 -15.28 9.44 5.25
N CYS A 359 -14.15 8.93 5.74
CA CYS A 359 -13.09 9.75 6.35
C CYS A 359 -12.60 10.85 5.41
N VAL A 360 -12.51 10.59 4.10
CA VAL A 360 -12.11 11.65 3.16
C VAL A 360 -13.18 12.71 2.96
N GLN A 361 -14.46 12.34 3.00
CA GLN A 361 -15.54 13.34 2.97
C GLN A 361 -15.47 14.30 4.15
N PHE A 362 -15.04 13.83 5.33
CA PHE A 362 -14.83 14.65 6.53
C PHE A 362 -13.38 15.10 6.74
N SER A 363 -12.63 15.24 5.64
CA SER A 363 -11.19 15.43 5.75
C SER A 363 -10.78 16.71 6.46
N ASP A 364 -11.53 17.79 6.30
CA ASP A 364 -11.18 19.06 6.94
C ASP A 364 -11.53 19.03 8.44
N GLU A 365 -12.59 18.32 8.83
CA GLU A 365 -13.01 18.09 10.22
C GLU A 365 -12.04 17.19 10.99
N ILE A 366 -11.55 16.13 10.36
CA ILE A 366 -10.48 15.27 10.91
C ILE A 366 -9.21 16.10 11.10
N LYS A 367 -8.85 16.90 10.09
CA LYS A 367 -7.66 17.76 10.17
C LYS A 367 -7.78 18.77 11.30
N ALA A 368 -8.94 19.37 11.51
CA ALA A 368 -9.18 20.30 12.62
C ALA A 368 -8.97 19.65 14.00
N ARG A 369 -9.10 18.32 14.10
CA ARG A 369 -8.95 17.52 15.32
C ARG A 369 -7.67 16.70 15.33
N SER A 370 -6.69 17.04 14.50
CA SER A 370 -5.46 16.25 14.36
C SER A 370 -4.76 16.02 15.69
N GLU A 371 -4.67 17.06 16.54
CA GLU A 371 -3.97 16.96 17.82
C GLU A 371 -4.64 15.96 18.77
N VAL A 372 -5.95 16.08 18.98
CA VAL A 372 -6.71 15.14 19.83
C VAL A 372 -6.66 13.72 19.26
N ILE A 373 -6.89 13.54 17.96
CA ILE A 373 -6.88 12.22 17.34
C ILE A 373 -5.50 11.56 17.49
N MET A 374 -4.42 12.30 17.21
CA MET A 374 -3.07 11.77 17.34
C MET A 374 -2.70 11.47 18.80
N SER A 375 -3.27 12.19 19.77
CA SER A 375 -3.01 11.93 21.20
C SER A 375 -3.62 10.60 21.70
N LEU A 376 -4.61 10.07 20.97
CA LEU A 376 -5.26 8.79 21.26
C LEU A 376 -4.46 7.58 20.78
N GLN A 377 -3.38 7.80 20.03
CA GLN A 377 -2.51 6.73 19.53
C GLN A 377 -1.09 6.97 20.01
N GLU A 378 -0.60 6.11 20.90
CA GLU A 378 0.78 6.15 21.38
C GLU A 378 1.75 5.39 20.47
N GLY A 379 2.94 5.94 20.31
CA GLY A 379 3.96 5.40 19.43
C GLY A 379 3.95 6.08 18.06
N THR A 380 4.76 5.53 17.16
CA THR A 380 5.00 6.11 15.83
C THR A 380 4.38 5.28 14.70
N PHE A 381 3.61 4.26 15.07
CA PHE A 381 3.04 3.30 14.11
C PHE A 381 2.07 3.96 13.13
N TYR A 382 1.37 5.01 13.56
CA TYR A 382 0.34 5.66 12.77
C TYR A 382 0.64 7.15 12.65
N GLY A 383 1.13 7.57 11.48
CA GLY A 383 1.63 8.93 11.25
C GLY A 383 0.58 9.95 10.79
N SER A 384 -0.71 9.62 10.82
CA SER A 384 -1.78 10.43 10.23
C SER A 384 -3.06 10.33 11.06
N PRO A 385 -3.71 11.46 11.41
CA PRO A 385 -4.97 11.44 12.16
C PRO A 385 -6.10 10.76 11.38
N TYR A 386 -6.01 10.74 10.05
CA TYR A 386 -6.94 10.00 9.20
C TYR A 386 -6.84 8.49 9.44
N ILE A 387 -5.61 7.97 9.46
CA ILE A 387 -5.37 6.54 9.67
C ILE A 387 -5.78 6.19 11.09
N VAL A 388 -5.37 6.97 12.09
CA VAL A 388 -5.76 6.72 13.49
C VAL A 388 -7.28 6.64 13.66
N LEU A 389 -8.02 7.62 13.12
CA LEU A 389 -9.48 7.61 13.25
C LEU A 389 -10.13 6.47 12.45
N GLU A 390 -9.64 6.18 11.26
CA GLU A 390 -10.12 5.06 10.45
C GLU A 390 -9.94 3.72 11.20
N GLU A 391 -8.75 3.48 11.74
CA GLU A 391 -8.43 2.29 12.56
C GLU A 391 -9.32 2.19 13.80
N TYR A 392 -9.54 3.29 14.54
CA TYR A 392 -10.48 3.31 15.65
C TYR A 392 -11.88 2.84 15.24
N ILE A 393 -12.37 3.34 14.10
CA ILE A 393 -13.73 3.02 13.62
C ILE A 393 -13.80 1.55 13.19
N ILE A 394 -12.88 1.06 12.37
CA ILE A 394 -12.95 -0.32 11.86
C ILE A 394 -12.78 -1.36 12.97
N VAL A 395 -11.86 -1.13 13.91
CA VAL A 395 -11.65 -2.02 15.06
C VAL A 395 -12.89 -2.04 15.93
N THR A 396 -13.43 -0.86 16.22
CA THR A 396 -14.67 -0.74 17.00
C THR A 396 -15.82 -1.47 16.32
N VAL A 397 -16.01 -1.29 15.01
CA VAL A 397 -17.06 -1.98 14.25
C VAL A 397 -16.89 -3.50 14.29
N GLY A 398 -15.65 -4.00 14.16
CA GLY A 398 -15.35 -5.43 14.33
C GLY A 398 -15.71 -5.95 15.73
N LEU A 399 -15.31 -5.24 16.79
CA LEU A 399 -15.63 -5.63 18.16
C LEU A 399 -17.14 -5.55 18.46
N ARG A 400 -17.85 -4.56 17.91
CA ARG A 400 -19.31 -4.44 18.01
C ARG A 400 -20.03 -5.61 17.33
N TYR A 401 -19.57 -6.05 16.16
CA TYR A 401 -20.09 -7.27 15.53
C TYR A 401 -19.94 -8.47 16.46
N VAL A 402 -18.75 -8.67 17.03
CA VAL A 402 -18.48 -9.79 17.94
C VAL A 402 -19.39 -9.73 19.17
N ILE A 403 -19.59 -8.54 19.74
CA ILE A 403 -20.51 -8.29 20.86
C ILE A 403 -21.94 -8.65 20.50
N ASN A 404 -22.42 -8.26 19.32
CA ASN A 404 -23.82 -8.40 18.92
C ASN A 404 -24.17 -9.80 18.41
N THR A 405 -23.17 -10.57 17.96
CA THR A 405 -23.39 -11.85 17.27
C THR A 405 -23.13 -13.07 18.16
N TYR A 406 -22.13 -13.00 19.05
CA TYR A 406 -21.64 -14.17 19.78
C TYR A 406 -22.07 -14.20 21.24
N SER A 407 -22.14 -15.42 21.79
CA SER A 407 -22.37 -15.64 23.22
C SER A 407 -21.26 -14.99 24.06
N GLU A 408 -21.53 -14.71 25.33
CA GLU A 408 -20.53 -14.15 26.24
C GLU A 408 -19.27 -15.02 26.33
N GLU A 409 -19.45 -16.35 26.34
CA GLU A 409 -18.36 -17.32 26.36
C GLU A 409 -17.51 -17.26 25.08
N ASP A 410 -18.15 -17.26 23.91
CA ASP A 410 -17.45 -17.27 22.61
C ASP A 410 -16.76 -15.95 22.29
N ARG A 411 -17.32 -14.81 22.71
CA ARG A 411 -16.75 -13.50 22.42
C ARG A 411 -15.64 -13.10 23.36
N LYS A 412 -15.64 -13.63 24.60
CA LYS A 412 -14.70 -13.23 25.65
C LYS A 412 -13.24 -13.31 25.19
N SER A 413 -12.85 -14.40 24.52
CA SER A 413 -11.47 -14.56 24.08
C SER A 413 -11.04 -13.51 23.05
N VAL A 414 -11.95 -13.11 22.14
CA VAL A 414 -11.66 -12.08 21.13
C VAL A 414 -11.57 -10.71 21.78
N LEU A 415 -12.54 -10.37 22.64
CA LEU A 415 -12.55 -9.05 23.29
C LEU A 415 -11.34 -8.86 24.20
N ASP A 416 -11.06 -9.84 25.07
CA ASP A 416 -9.93 -9.77 25.99
C ASP A 416 -8.60 -9.65 25.21
N SER A 417 -8.39 -10.47 24.17
CA SER A 417 -7.11 -10.43 23.42
C SER A 417 -6.96 -9.18 22.57
N GLU A 418 -8.03 -8.73 21.92
CA GLU A 418 -7.94 -7.64 20.95
C GLU A 418 -7.95 -6.27 21.64
N ILE A 419 -8.74 -6.07 22.69
CA ILE A 419 -8.69 -4.82 23.44
C ILE A 419 -7.29 -4.63 24.02
N ASP A 420 -6.73 -5.65 24.68
CA ASP A 420 -5.37 -5.60 25.22
C ASP A 420 -4.34 -5.35 24.10
N PHE A 421 -4.43 -6.06 22.98
CA PHE A 421 -3.53 -5.86 21.84
C PHE A 421 -3.58 -4.41 21.31
N TRP A 422 -4.78 -3.87 21.10
CA TRP A 422 -4.93 -2.53 20.53
C TRP A 422 -4.55 -1.43 21.51
N GLU A 423 -4.91 -1.54 22.78
CA GLU A 423 -4.58 -0.51 23.79
C GLU A 423 -3.10 -0.58 24.19
N GLU A 424 -2.57 -1.77 24.50
CA GLU A 424 -1.22 -1.93 25.08
C GLU A 424 -0.13 -2.08 24.01
N GLU A 425 -0.34 -2.88 22.96
CA GLU A 425 0.69 -3.11 21.93
C GLU A 425 0.62 -2.09 20.79
N ARG A 426 -0.58 -1.66 20.41
CA ARG A 426 -0.79 -0.69 19.32
C ARG A 426 -0.99 0.75 19.83
N GLY A 427 -1.15 0.95 21.14
CA GLY A 427 -1.23 2.27 21.77
C GLY A 427 -2.54 3.02 21.56
N PHE A 428 -3.64 2.35 21.17
CA PHE A 428 -4.96 2.96 20.96
C PHE A 428 -5.68 3.17 22.29
N LYS A 429 -5.44 4.30 22.94
CA LYS A 429 -6.07 4.65 24.21
C LYS A 429 -7.57 4.88 24.12
N GLN A 430 -8.32 4.39 25.11
CA GLN A 430 -9.77 4.59 25.20
C GLN A 430 -10.56 3.84 24.11
N LEU A 431 -10.04 2.72 23.63
CA LEU A 431 -10.76 1.87 22.69
C LEU A 431 -12.09 1.42 23.29
N THR A 432 -12.11 1.05 24.57
CA THR A 432 -13.36 0.69 25.28
C THR A 432 -14.40 1.82 25.23
N SER A 433 -13.98 3.07 25.41
CA SER A 433 -14.89 4.24 25.30
C SER A 433 -15.42 4.43 23.87
N PHE A 434 -14.64 4.09 22.86
CA PHE A 434 -15.07 4.09 21.46
C PHE A 434 -16.09 2.97 21.19
N ILE A 435 -15.90 1.79 21.79
CA ILE A 435 -16.88 0.69 21.73
C ILE A 435 -18.22 1.12 22.32
N ASP A 436 -18.21 1.79 23.48
CA ASP A 436 -19.43 2.31 24.11
C ASP A 436 -20.08 3.42 23.26
N LEU A 437 -19.26 4.27 22.62
CA LEU A 437 -19.76 5.29 21.70
C LEU A 437 -20.51 4.66 20.52
N PHE A 438 -20.05 3.52 20.00
CA PHE A 438 -20.76 2.81 18.92
C PHE A 438 -21.97 2.01 19.43
N ALA A 439 -22.03 1.64 20.71
CA ALA A 439 -23.27 1.15 21.31
C ALA A 439 -24.36 2.24 21.28
N GLU A 440 -24.00 3.51 21.55
CA GLU A 440 -24.93 4.65 21.41
C GLU A 440 -25.42 4.81 19.97
N PHE A 441 -24.54 4.64 18.98
CA PHE A 441 -24.92 4.65 17.56
C PHE A 441 -25.99 3.59 17.25
N GLU A 442 -25.78 2.37 17.73
CA GLU A 442 -26.69 1.24 17.54
C GLU A 442 -28.06 1.48 18.18
N GLU A 443 -28.11 2.10 19.36
CA GLU A 443 -29.35 2.47 20.04
C GLU A 443 -30.11 3.62 19.35
N ARG A 444 -29.40 4.47 18.60
CA ARG A 444 -29.96 5.66 17.94
C ARG A 444 -29.93 5.58 16.41
N ARG A 445 -30.10 4.38 15.84
CA ARG A 445 -30.14 4.17 14.38
C ARG A 445 -31.29 4.90 13.69
N ASP A 446 -32.32 5.33 14.43
CA ASP A 446 -33.41 6.18 13.95
C ASP A 446 -32.93 7.61 13.60
N ILE A 447 -31.92 8.11 14.31
CA ILE A 447 -31.30 9.43 14.10
C ILE A 447 -30.03 9.31 13.26
N TYR A 448 -29.30 8.20 13.41
CA TYR A 448 -28.05 7.91 12.72
C TYR A 448 -28.18 6.60 11.92
N PRO A 449 -28.81 6.62 10.73
CA PRO A 449 -29.06 5.39 9.97
C PRO A 449 -27.78 4.64 9.60
N THR A 450 -26.68 5.37 9.37
CA THR A 450 -25.38 4.82 8.98
C THR A 450 -24.24 5.41 9.82
N VAL A 451 -23.08 4.74 9.84
CA VAL A 451 -21.86 5.27 10.48
C VAL A 451 -21.53 6.67 9.95
N LYS A 452 -21.72 6.94 8.66
CA LYS A 452 -21.51 8.29 8.09
C LYS A 452 -22.34 9.35 8.79
N ASP A 453 -23.61 9.06 9.09
CA ASP A 453 -24.50 10.00 9.79
C ASP A 453 -24.08 10.21 11.24
N PHE A 454 -23.35 9.26 11.82
CA PHE A 454 -22.83 9.29 13.19
C PHE A 454 -21.52 10.09 13.36
N PHE A 455 -20.80 10.41 12.29
CA PHE A 455 -19.53 11.17 12.36
C PHE A 455 -19.61 12.48 13.17
N PRO A 456 -20.67 13.31 13.07
CA PRO A 456 -20.82 14.49 13.92
C PRO A 456 -20.79 14.17 15.42
N ARG A 457 -21.35 13.03 15.84
CA ARG A 457 -21.32 12.58 17.23
C ARG A 457 -19.95 12.07 17.64
N ILE A 458 -19.20 11.43 16.73
CA ILE A 458 -17.79 11.08 16.92
C ILE A 458 -16.95 12.35 17.13
N PHE A 459 -17.14 13.37 16.30
CA PHE A 459 -16.43 14.65 16.47
C PHE A 459 -16.76 15.34 17.78
N SER A 460 -18.03 15.34 18.19
CA SER A 460 -18.44 15.87 19.50
C SER A 460 -17.87 15.04 20.67
N TYR A 461 -17.62 13.75 20.49
CA TYR A 461 -16.89 12.95 21.48
C TYR A 461 -15.44 13.44 21.58
N LEU A 462 -14.73 13.51 20.45
CA LEU A 462 -13.34 13.94 20.38
C LEU A 462 -13.15 15.36 20.95
N ASP A 463 -14.04 16.30 20.62
CA ASP A 463 -13.99 17.68 21.11
C ASP A 463 -14.14 17.79 22.64
N ARG A 464 -14.67 16.76 23.32
CA ARG A 464 -14.82 16.76 24.79
C ARG A 464 -13.64 16.13 25.52
N LEU A 465 -12.73 15.47 24.80
CA LEU A 465 -11.52 14.89 25.38
C LEU A 465 -10.43 15.93 25.63
N PHE A 466 -10.59 17.16 25.10
CA PHE A 466 -9.62 18.25 25.17
C PHE A 466 -10.22 19.53 25.74
#